data_AF-A0A329MFY1-F1
#
_entry.id   AF-A0A329MFY1-F1
#
_cell.length_a   1.000
_cell.length_b   1.000
_cell.length_c   1.000
_cell.angle_alpha   90.00
_cell.angle_beta   90.00
_cell.angle_gamma   90.00
#
_symmetry.space_group_name_H-M   'P 1'
#
loop_
_entity.id
_entity.type
_entity.pdbx_description
1 polymer ?
#
loop_
_entity_poly.entity_id
_entity_poly.type
_entity_poly.pdbx_seq_one_letter_code
_entity_poly.pdbx_strand_id
1 'polypeptide(L)' 'MTTKWDYAVDTSRDLMAGRGAEGWELVSVTVVEGVETFYYKRPRPSIREEITLTQRANVLERKGGNA' A
#
# COMPACT_ATOMS: atom_id res chain seq x y z
N MET A 1 -9.09 4.27 -20.19
CA MET A 1 -8.52 3.27 -19.27
C MET A 1 -9.02 3.58 -17.87
N THR A 2 -9.60 2.61 -17.17
CA THR A 2 -10.16 2.84 -15.82
C THR A 2 -9.08 2.54 -14.78
N THR A 3 -8.60 3.58 -14.09
CA THR A 3 -7.64 3.42 -12.99
C THR A 3 -8.27 2.61 -11.87
N LYS A 4 -7.64 1.50 -11.46
CA LYS A 4 -8.04 0.71 -10.29
C LYS A 4 -7.36 1.28 -9.05
N TRP A 5 -8.06 1.23 -7.92
CA TRP A 5 -7.61 1.77 -6.65
C TRP A 5 -7.60 0.67 -5.59
N ASP A 6 -6.61 0.70 -4.71
CA ASP A 6 -6.62 -0.02 -3.45
C ASP A 6 -6.99 0.94 -2.33
N TYR A 7 -7.57 0.41 -1.25
CA TYR A 7 -8.00 1.17 -0.07
C TYR A 7 -7.44 0.54 1.20
N ALA A 8 -7.09 1.37 2.18
CA ALA A 8 -6.65 0.94 3.50
C ALA A 8 -7.35 1.77 4.58
N VAL A 9 -7.52 1.17 5.75
CA VAL A 9 -8.12 1.79 6.92
C VAL A 9 -7.24 1.48 8.11
N ASP A 10 -6.84 2.51 8.85
CA ASP A 10 -6.08 2.37 10.09
C ASP A 10 -6.80 3.13 11.21
N THR A 11 -6.59 2.71 12.46
CA THR A 11 -7.09 3.41 13.66
C THR A 11 -5.95 3.99 14.51
N SER A 12 -4.71 3.86 14.05
CA SER A 12 -3.52 4.40 14.71
C SER A 12 -2.87 5.47 13.85
N ARG A 13 -2.65 6.64 14.45
CA ARG A 13 -1.93 7.76 13.83
C ARG A 13 -0.47 7.41 13.50
N ASP A 14 0.14 6.52 14.28
CA ASP A 14 1.55 6.16 14.12
C ASP A 14 1.84 5.46 12.78
N LEU A 15 0.82 4.83 12.19
CA LEU A 15 0.94 4.15 10.89
C LEU A 15 0.95 5.12 9.71
N MET A 16 0.51 6.37 9.90
CA MET A 16 0.27 7.32 8.81
C MET A 16 1.55 7.66 8.03
N ALA A 17 2.69 7.80 8.71
CA ALA A 17 3.97 8.06 8.05
C ALA A 17 4.43 6.85 7.21
N GLY A 18 4.24 5.63 7.72
CA GLY A 18 4.55 4.39 6.99
C GLY A 18 3.68 4.23 5.75
N ARG A 19 2.37 4.53 5.87
CA ARG A 19 1.44 4.56 4.73
C ARG A 19 1.89 5.52 3.64
N GLY A 20 2.31 6.73 4.01
CA GLY A 20 2.87 7.70 3.06
C GLY A 20 4.09 7.16 2.32
N ALA A 21 5.02 6.51 3.03
CA ALA A 21 6.21 5.90 2.42
C ALA A 21 5.87 4.72 1.46
N GLU A 22 4.78 4.00 1.73
CA GLU A 22 4.24 2.93 0.88
C GLU A 22 3.44 3.43 -0.34
N GLY A 23 3.31 4.75 -0.51
CA GLY A 23 2.58 5.36 -1.61
C GLY A 23 1.07 5.47 -1.40
N TRP A 24 0.60 5.36 -0.15
CA TRP A 24 -0.79 5.63 0.21
C TRP A 24 -1.03 7.12 0.40
N GLU A 25 -2.16 7.60 -0.12
CA GLU A 25 -2.66 8.96 0.06
C GLU A 25 -3.76 8.96 1.11
N LEU A 26 -3.65 9.81 2.13
CA LEU A 26 -4.69 10.02 3.14
C LEU A 26 -5.87 10.77 2.50
N VAL A 27 -7.04 10.16 2.53
CA VAL A 27 -8.28 10.70 1.92
C VAL A 27 -9.15 11.40 2.97
N SER A 28 -9.26 10.80 4.16
CA SER A 28 -10.13 11.31 5.21
C SER A 28 -9.70 10.83 6.58
N VAL A 29 -10.03 11.61 7.60
CA VAL A 29 -9.94 11.27 9.02
C VAL A 29 -11.33 11.48 9.61
N THR A 30 -11.88 10.47 10.26
CA THR A 30 -13.18 10.57 10.95
C THR A 30 -13.13 9.89 12.31
N VAL A 31 -14.13 10.14 13.15
CA VAL A 31 -14.30 9.44 14.42
C VAL A 31 -15.43 8.43 14.28
N VAL A 32 -15.09 7.14 14.38
CA VAL A 32 -16.06 6.03 14.37
C VAL A 32 -16.07 5.42 15.76
N GLU A 33 -17.22 5.42 16.43
CA GLU A 33 -17.37 4.86 17.80
C GLU A 33 -16.35 5.43 18.81
N GLY A 34 -15.98 6.71 18.65
CA GLY A 34 -14.99 7.38 19.50
C GLY A 34 -13.53 7.13 19.13
N VAL A 35 -13.26 6.38 18.06
CA VAL A 35 -11.91 6.06 17.58
C VAL A 35 -11.58 6.85 16.31
N GLU A 36 -10.43 7.56 16.31
CA GLU A 36 -9.91 8.17 15.08
C GLU A 36 -9.62 7.07 14.04
N THR A 37 -10.25 7.19 12.89
CA THR A 37 -10.14 6.26 11.76
C THR A 37 -9.63 7.02 10.55
N PHE A 38 -8.57 6.49 9.94
CA PHE A 38 -7.82 7.07 8.84
C PHE A 38 -8.08 6.24 7.57
N TYR A 39 -8.56 6.89 6.52
CA TYR A 39 -8.87 6.25 5.25
C TYR A 39 -7.86 6.65 4.19
N TYR A 40 -7.34 5.66 3.48
CA TYR A 40 -6.33 5.86 2.46
C TYR A 40 -6.74 5.24 1.13
N LYS A 41 -6.15 5.76 0.06
CA LYS A 41 -6.20 5.15 -1.27
C LYS A 41 -4.82 5.14 -1.90
N ARG A 42 -4.60 4.22 -2.85
CA ARG A 42 -3.47 4.31 -3.78
C ARG A 42 -3.86 3.75 -5.15
N PRO A 43 -3.25 4.22 -6.25
CA PRO A 43 -3.45 3.58 -7.54
C PRO A 43 -2.90 2.15 -7.50
N ARG A 44 -3.69 1.18 -7.97
CA ARG A 44 -3.20 -0.19 -8.15
C ARG A 44 -2.19 -0.19 -9.31
N PRO A 45 -1.04 -0.86 -9.18
CA PRO A 45 -0.10 -0.98 -10.29
C PRO A 45 -0.79 -1.57 -11.52
N SER A 46 -0.41 -1.11 -12.71
CA SER A 46 -0.85 -1.73 -13.95
C SER A 46 -0.35 -3.18 -14.03
N ILE A 47 -1.01 -4.04 -14.84
CA ILE A 47 -0.59 -5.44 -15.04
C ILE A 47 0.89 -5.55 -15.41
N ARG A 48 1.44 -4.59 -16.18
CA ARG A 48 2.85 -4.56 -16.55
C ARG A 48 3.77 -4.28 -15.37
N GLU A 49 3.34 -3.40 -14.47
CA GLU A 49 4.05 -3.08 -13.23
C GLU A 49 3.96 -4.24 -12.23
N GLU A 50 2.79 -4.89 -12.10
CA GLU A 50 2.61 -6.09 -11.28
C GLU A 50 3.55 -7.22 -11.73
N ILE A 51 3.68 -7.45 -13.04
CA ILE A 51 4.62 -8.45 -13.59
C ILE A 51 6.07 -8.08 -13.25
N THR A 52 6.44 -6.80 -13.38
CA THR A 52 7.80 -6.34 -13.09
C THR A 52 8.13 -6.46 -11.60
N LEU A 53 7.18 -6.13 -10.71
CA LEU A 53 7.32 -6.30 -9.27
C LEU A 53 7.46 -7.78 -8.89
N THR A 54 6.66 -8.65 -9.50
CA THR A 54 6.71 -10.10 -9.29
C THR A 54 8.05 -10.69 -9.76
N GLN A 55 8.53 -10.27 -10.94
CA GLN A 55 9.83 -10.71 -11.46
C GLN A 55 10.98 -10.26 -10.56
N ARG A 56 10.94 -9.04 -10.01
CA ARG A 56 11.94 -8.55 -9.05
C ARG A 56 11.93 -9.34 -7.74
N ALA A 57 10.75 -9.63 -7.19
CA ALA A 57 10.62 -10.45 -5.98
C ALA A 57 11.24 -11.84 -6.17
N ASN A 58 10.92 -12.52 -7.28
CA ASN A 58 11.46 -13.85 -7.61
C ASN A 58 12.99 -13.87 -7.77
N VAL A 59 13.59 -12.78 -8.28
CA VAL A 59 15.06 -12.67 -8.42
C VAL A 59 15.73 -12.44 -7.06
N LEU A 60 15.11 -11.65 -6.17
CA LEU A 60 15.61 -11.42 -4.82
C LEU A 60 15.57 -12.71 -3.98
N GLU A 61 14.48 -13.47 -4.07
CA GLU A 61 14.37 -14.79 -3.42
C GLU A 61 15.43 -15.78 -3.95
N ARG A 62 15.66 -15.83 -5.27
CA ARG A 62 16.69 -16.70 -5.86
C ARG A 62 18.13 -16.30 -5.50
N LYS A 63 18.39 -15.05 -5.13
CA LYS A 63 19.72 -14.61 -4.66
C LYS A 63 19.94 -14.80 -3.17
N GLY A 64 18.87 -14.93 -2.36
CA GLY A 64 18.97 -15.19 -0.92
C GLY A 64 19.12 -16.67 -0.54
N GLY A 65 18.90 -17.60 -1.47
CA GLY A 65 19.00 -19.06 -1.25
C GLY A 65 20.39 -19.66 -1.49
N ASN A 66 21.44 -18.86 -1.61
CA ASN A 66 22.81 -19.32 -1.84
C ASN A 66 23.75 -18.62 -0.84
N ALA A 67 23.58 -18.96 0.45
CA ALA A 67 24.50 -18.66 1.53
C ALA A 67 24.74 -19.94 2.33
#